data_AF-A0AAV1E7T2-F1
#
_entry.id   AF-A0AAV1E7T2-F1
#
_cell.length_a   1.000
_cell.length_b   1.000
_cell.length_c   1.000
_cell.angle_alpha   90.00
_cell.angle_beta   90.00
_cell.angle_gamma   90.00
#
_symmetry.space_group_name_H-M   'P 1'
#
loop_
_entity.id
_entity.type
_entity.pdbx_description
1 polymer ?
#
loop_
_entity_poly.entity_id
_entity_poly.type
_entity_poly.pdbx_seq_one_letter_code
_entity_poly.pdbx_strand_id
1 'polypeptide(L)' 'MAVSKEKLKGLFKQYDKNGDGLLDKSELKEAFKRLGAILPGWRASRSLQHADANGDGVISEDELVELVKYALQFGYTVK' A
#
# COMPACT_ATOMS: atom_id res chain seq x y z
N MET A 1 -14.68 11.13 2.50
CA MET A 1 -14.39 10.67 1.12
C MET A 1 -14.22 9.18 1.17
N ALA A 2 -15.20 8.41 0.71
CA ALA A 2 -15.08 6.95 0.63
C ALA A 2 -14.27 6.62 -0.63
N VAL A 3 -13.10 6.00 -0.45
CA VAL A 3 -12.35 5.43 -1.57
C VAL A 3 -13.10 4.16 -2.00
N SER A 4 -13.70 4.15 -3.19
CA SER A 4 -14.43 2.98 -3.70
C SER A 4 -13.47 1.82 -3.96
N LYS A 5 -13.93 0.57 -3.74
CA LYS A 5 -13.17 -0.67 -4.03
C LYS A 5 -12.49 -0.67 -5.41
N GLU A 6 -13.13 -0.06 -6.40
CA GLU A 6 -12.63 0.04 -7.78
C GLU A 6 -11.37 0.91 -7.89
N LYS A 7 -11.35 2.04 -7.15
CA LYS A 7 -10.21 2.97 -7.10
C LYS A 7 -9.04 2.35 -6.34
N LEU A 8 -9.35 1.60 -5.29
CA LEU A 8 -8.39 0.79 -4.55
C LEU A 8 -7.78 -0.30 -5.44
N LYS A 9 -8.59 -1.04 -6.21
CA LYS A 9 -8.11 -2.03 -7.19
C LYS A 9 -7.20 -1.45 -8.26
N GLY A 10 -7.52 -0.25 -8.76
CA GLY A 10 -6.69 0.44 -9.74
C GLY A 10 -5.32 0.80 -9.17
N LEU A 11 -5.29 1.30 -7.94
CA LEU A 11 -4.05 1.56 -7.22
C LEU A 11 -3.26 0.29 -6.94
N PHE A 12 -3.95 -0.77 -6.56
CA PHE A 12 -3.36 -2.08 -6.31
C PHE A 12 -2.61 -2.58 -7.53
N LYS A 13 -3.30 -2.66 -8.68
CA LYS A 13 -2.71 -3.08 -9.95
C LYS A 13 -1.56 -2.19 -10.43
N GLN A 14 -1.49 -0.95 -9.97
CA GLN A 14 -0.43 -0.03 -10.35
C GLN A 14 0.88 -0.32 -9.59
N TYR A 15 0.78 -0.91 -8.40
CA TYR A 15 1.93 -1.20 -7.53
C TYR A 15 2.28 -2.69 -7.45
N ASP A 16 1.28 -3.56 -7.55
CA ASP A 16 1.43 -5.01 -7.76
C ASP A 16 2.16 -5.24 -9.10
N LYS A 17 3.44 -5.61 -8.99
CA LYS A 17 4.32 -5.87 -10.14
C LYS A 17 4.27 -7.32 -10.55
N ASN A 18 4.06 -8.22 -9.59
CA ASN A 18 4.09 -9.66 -9.85
C ASN A 18 2.73 -10.16 -10.39
N GLY A 19 1.66 -9.36 -10.25
CA GLY A 19 0.30 -9.62 -10.70
C GLY A 19 -0.45 -10.64 -9.85
N ASP A 20 -0.04 -10.88 -8.61
CA ASP A 20 -0.60 -11.90 -7.72
C ASP A 20 -1.82 -11.39 -6.93
N GLY A 21 -2.11 -10.08 -6.99
CA GLY A 21 -3.20 -9.50 -6.22
C GLY A 21 -2.88 -9.33 -4.74
N LEU A 22 -1.59 -9.42 -4.37
CA LEU A 22 -1.03 -9.14 -3.05
C LEU A 22 0.04 -8.03 -3.17
N LEU A 23 0.29 -7.30 -2.09
CA LEU A 23 1.31 -6.27 -2.05
C LEU A 23 2.35 -6.64 -1.02
N ASP A 24 3.51 -7.12 -1.47
CA ASP A 24 4.57 -7.53 -0.56
C ASP A 24 5.36 -6.32 -0.04
N LYS A 25 6.15 -6.54 1.02
CA LYS A 25 7.01 -5.50 1.61
C LYS A 25 7.97 -4.86 0.58
N SER A 26 8.43 -5.63 -0.40
CA SER A 26 9.32 -5.18 -1.46
C SER A 26 8.60 -4.27 -2.45
N GLU A 27 7.41 -4.67 -2.92
CA GLU A 27 6.56 -3.83 -3.76
C GLU A 27 6.12 -2.55 -3.06
N LEU A 28 5.73 -2.62 -1.79
CA LEU A 28 5.44 -1.45 -0.97
C LEU A 28 6.63 -0.52 -0.86
N LYS A 29 7.83 -1.07 -0.62
CA LYS A 29 9.06 -0.28 -0.56
C LYS A 29 9.33 0.41 -1.90
N GLU A 30 9.13 -0.27 -3.03
CA GLU A 30 9.22 0.36 -4.35
C GLU A 30 8.16 1.43 -4.58
N ALA A 31 6.92 1.19 -4.14
CA ALA A 31 5.83 2.16 -4.21
C ALA A 31 6.18 3.44 -3.44
N PHE A 32 6.62 3.33 -2.19
CA PHE A 32 7.08 4.48 -1.39
C PHE A 32 8.30 5.16 -1.98
N LYS A 33 9.22 4.40 -2.60
CA LYS A 33 10.38 4.97 -3.30
C LYS A 33 9.94 5.79 -4.52
N ARG A 34 8.98 5.30 -5.30
CA ARG A 34 8.39 6.03 -6.44
C ARG A 34 7.60 7.26 -6.00
N LEU A 35 6.95 7.19 -4.84
CA LEU A 35 6.29 8.34 -4.21
C LEU A 35 7.27 9.38 -3.62
N GLY A 36 8.58 9.15 -3.73
CA GLY A 36 9.60 10.09 -3.25
C GLY A 36 9.79 10.07 -1.72
N ALA A 37 9.41 8.99 -1.04
CA ALA A 37 9.63 8.87 0.39
C ALA A 37 11.14 8.82 0.72
N ILE A 38 11.55 9.60 1.72
CA ILE A 38 12.94 9.68 2.21
C ILE A 38 13.40 8.33 2.78
N LEU A 39 12.49 7.59 3.43
CA LEU A 39 12.76 6.28 4.05
C LEU A 39 11.72 5.25 3.58
N PRO A 40 11.85 4.72 2.36
CA PRO A 40 10.84 3.83 1.79
C PRO A 40 10.74 2.50 2.54
N GLY A 41 11.87 1.95 3.02
CA GLY A 41 11.85 0.69 3.78
C GLY A 41 11.18 0.82 5.16
N TRP A 42 11.45 1.91 5.87
CA TRP A 42 10.82 2.17 7.16
C TRP A 42 9.32 2.45 6.99
N ARG A 43 8.94 3.28 6.00
CA ARG A 43 7.52 3.58 5.73
C ARG A 43 6.76 2.36 5.24
N ALA A 44 7.33 1.55 4.36
CA ALA A 44 6.75 0.27 3.93
C ALA A 44 6.53 -0.67 5.12
N SER A 45 7.54 -0.84 5.99
CA SER A 45 7.37 -1.72 7.15
C SER A 45 6.32 -1.21 8.13
N ARG A 46 6.22 0.11 8.32
CA ARG A 46 5.21 0.72 9.19
C ARG A 46 3.81 0.63 8.62
N SER A 47 3.66 0.88 7.32
CA SER A 47 2.36 0.80 6.64
C SER A 47 1.90 -0.64 6.50
N LEU A 48 2.84 -1.56 6.23
CA LEU A 48 2.60 -3.00 6.23
C LEU A 48 2.09 -3.40 7.61
N GLN A 49 2.86 -3.19 8.68
CA GLN A 49 2.43 -3.56 10.04
C GLN A 49 1.12 -2.91 10.50
N HIS A 50 0.73 -1.77 9.93
CA HIS A 50 -0.54 -1.13 10.26
C HIS A 50 -1.73 -1.70 9.49
N ALA A 51 -1.51 -2.16 8.26
CA ALA A 51 -2.56 -2.65 7.37
C ALA A 51 -2.65 -4.19 7.35
N ASP A 52 -1.52 -4.88 7.54
CA ASP A 52 -1.35 -6.32 7.72
C ASP A 52 -1.93 -6.72 9.08
N ALA A 53 -3.21 -7.06 9.07
CA ALA A 53 -3.95 -7.46 10.26
C ALA A 53 -3.85 -8.98 10.49
N ASN A 54 -3.64 -9.74 9.42
CA ASN A 54 -3.51 -11.20 9.46
C ASN A 54 -2.08 -11.66 9.84
N GLY A 55 -1.08 -10.78 9.74
CA GLY A 55 0.33 -11.04 10.06
C GLY A 55 1.07 -11.89 9.02
N ASP A 56 0.59 -11.94 7.77
CA ASP A 56 1.18 -12.75 6.71
C ASP A 56 2.37 -12.06 6.02
N GLY A 57 2.60 -10.78 6.33
CA GLY A 57 3.70 -9.98 5.79
C GLY A 57 3.45 -9.46 4.37
N VAL A 58 2.23 -9.59 3.87
CA VAL A 58 1.75 -9.01 2.60
C VAL A 58 0.48 -8.21 2.85
N ILE A 59 0.02 -7.44 1.86
CA ILE A 59 -1.25 -6.73 1.93
C ILE A 59 -2.21 -7.35 0.94
N SER A 60 -3.27 -7.96 1.47
CA SER A 60 -4.37 -8.48 0.67
C SER A 60 -5.32 -7.38 0.19
N GLU A 61 -6.21 -7.69 -0.76
CA GLU A 61 -7.26 -6.75 -1.22
C GLU A 61 -8.12 -6.17 -0.09
N ASP A 62 -8.35 -6.94 0.98
CA ASP A 62 -9.14 -6.51 2.14
C ASP A 62 -8.35 -5.54 3.04
N GLU A 63 -7.05 -5.78 3.20
CA GLU A 63 -6.11 -4.99 4.03
C GLU A 63 -5.63 -3.72 3.34
N LEU A 64 -5.70 -3.69 2.01
CA LEU A 64 -5.36 -2.54 1.19
C LEU A 64 -6.15 -1.28 1.56
N VAL A 65 -7.41 -1.43 1.96
CA VAL A 65 -8.25 -0.30 2.37
C VAL A 65 -7.59 0.47 3.51
N GLU A 66 -7.05 -0.26 4.49
CA GLU A 66 -6.37 0.32 5.65
C GLU A 66 -5.02 0.92 5.25
N LEU A 67 -4.27 0.27 4.35
CA LEU A 67 -3.04 0.83 3.78
C LEU A 67 -3.30 2.18 3.09
N VAL A 68 -4.34 2.26 2.26
CA VAL A 68 -4.67 3.49 1.52
C VAL A 68 -5.19 4.57 2.45
N LYS A 69 -6.02 4.23 3.44
CA LYS A 69 -6.41 5.18 4.50
C LYS A 69 -5.19 5.74 5.22
N TYR A 70 -4.26 4.88 5.62
CA TYR A 70 -3.02 5.28 6.26
C TYR A 70 -2.24 6.22 5.34
N ALA A 71 -2.01 5.85 4.07
CA ALA A 71 -1.30 6.71 3.13
C ALA A 71 -1.98 8.08 2.93
N LEU A 72 -3.30 8.12 2.81
CA LEU A 72 -4.06 9.37 2.70
C LEU A 72 -3.96 10.24 3.96
N GLN A 73 -3.97 9.62 5.14
CA GLN A 73 -3.81 10.32 6.42
C GLN A 73 -2.43 10.95 6.59
N PHE A 74 -1.40 10.40 5.94
CA PHE A 74 -0.04 10.96 5.92
C PHE A 74 0.21 11.96 4.78
N GLY A 75 -0.82 12.37 4.04
CA GLY A 75 -0.72 13.42 3.01
C GLY A 75 -0.12 12.95 1.68
N TYR A 76 -0.02 11.65 1.44
CA TYR A 76 0.41 11.13 0.15
C TYR A 76 -0.69 11.31 -0.88
N THR A 77 -0.42 12.16 -1.87
CA THR A 77 -1.33 12.36 -3.00
C THR A 77 -1.01 11.34 -4.07
N VAL A 78 -1.91 10.38 -4.28
CA VAL A 78 -1.91 9.58 -5.51
C VAL A 78 -2.27 10.53 -6.63
N LYS A 79 -1.27 10.90 -7.44
CA LYS A 79 -1.43 11.85 -8.54
C LYS A 79 -1.85 11.13 -9.82
#